data_AF-A0A2E7MM74-F1
#
_entry.id   AF-A0A2E7MM74-F1
#
_cell.length_a   1.000
_cell.length_b   1.000
_cell.length_c   1.000
_cell.angle_alpha   90.00
_cell.angle_beta   90.00
_cell.angle_gamma   90.00
#
_symmetry.space_group_name_H-M   'P 1'
#
loop_
_entity.id
_entity.type
_entity.pdbx_description
1 polymer ?
#
loop_
_entity_poly.entity_id
_entity_poly.type
_entity_poly.pdbx_seq_one_letter_code
_entity_poly.pdbx_strand_id
1 'polypeptide(L)'
;MTYMRQYHQGTMQILEGLAGELEQIAALGARAAAVIARGGTVWTSMNSGHLPFHEHDEARRGNPGIFRSSREFAAMKEGDLAITNFCFREVLEARERGVYVACVTTPYWDNEFRPVGFTDISHGNPDGLMLKDVSNEILHTHMPYQQGLVDCPEIPEFRLCPCAATGGGAVHWMLNAEAANKLAHPHAVAGEKARHYLAVLTERAAHTTAHMDAIQETARTMSQRIIAGGRWFASSLEHPGFQTEFNVACGPRMVNDGEWETTPDKNVMVITAISPAFAAEVELAREKKSEGSLVIGIGPDSLDGESPPAGLLKIVDAGFDNFSPEGGGVVEIPGRPQTICPTSGVIGNLIQQLLNAQWAEEMIKGGAIPTFMRGIYQAGGREYNDAMTPVYQERGY
;
A
#
# COMPACT_ATOMS: atom_id res chain seq x y z
N MET A 1 -20.82 -7.37 10.94
CA MET A 1 -19.35 -7.47 10.89
C MET A 1 -18.80 -6.08 11.14
N THR A 2 -17.83 -5.90 12.04
CA THR A 2 -17.25 -4.56 12.28
C THR A 2 -16.46 -4.08 11.08
N TYR A 3 -16.31 -2.77 10.90
CA TYR A 3 -15.60 -2.20 9.75
C TYR A 3 -14.17 -2.72 9.63
N MET A 4 -13.44 -2.77 10.74
CA MET A 4 -12.09 -3.35 10.80
C MET A 4 -12.05 -4.82 10.34
N ARG A 5 -13.06 -5.63 10.71
CA ARG A 5 -13.15 -7.02 10.25
C ARG A 5 -13.47 -7.12 8.76
N GLN A 6 -14.27 -6.19 8.21
CA GLN A 6 -14.48 -6.12 6.75
C GLN A 6 -13.17 -5.86 6.02
N TYR A 7 -12.39 -4.87 6.48
CA TYR A 7 -11.10 -4.53 5.88
C TYR A 7 -10.10 -5.70 5.96
N HIS A 8 -10.00 -6.35 7.13
CA HIS A 8 -9.16 -7.52 7.32
C HIS A 8 -9.56 -8.66 6.38
N GLN A 9 -10.85 -9.01 6.31
CA GLN A 9 -11.35 -10.05 5.43
C GLN A 9 -11.08 -9.74 3.96
N GLY A 10 -11.33 -8.51 3.51
CA GLY A 10 -11.03 -8.09 2.14
C GLY A 10 -9.54 -8.18 1.81
N THR A 11 -8.67 -7.85 2.76
CA THR A 11 -7.22 -8.04 2.62
C THR A 11 -6.87 -9.51 2.45
N MET A 12 -7.43 -10.40 3.28
CA MET A 12 -7.18 -11.84 3.16
C MET A 12 -7.68 -12.39 1.82
N GLN A 13 -8.82 -11.91 1.31
CA GLN A 13 -9.35 -12.30 0.00
C GLN A 13 -8.43 -11.87 -1.17
N ILE A 14 -7.81 -10.68 -1.07
CA ILE A 14 -6.82 -10.23 -2.06
C ILE A 14 -5.62 -11.18 -2.06
N LEU A 15 -5.07 -11.49 -0.87
CA LEU A 15 -3.91 -12.37 -0.73
C LEU A 15 -4.22 -13.81 -1.17
N GLU A 16 -5.42 -14.30 -0.88
CA GLU A 16 -5.91 -15.60 -1.36
C GLU A 16 -6.03 -15.62 -2.89
N GLY A 17 -6.56 -14.57 -3.49
CA GLY A 17 -6.64 -14.43 -4.95
C GLY A 17 -5.26 -14.52 -5.61
N LEU A 18 -4.26 -13.84 -5.02
CA LEU A 18 -2.88 -13.88 -5.51
C LEU A 18 -2.24 -15.27 -5.50
N ALA A 19 -2.74 -16.22 -4.70
CA ALA A 19 -2.27 -17.59 -4.74
C ALA A 19 -2.57 -18.25 -6.11
N GLY A 20 -3.65 -17.83 -6.79
CA GLY A 20 -4.00 -18.25 -8.15
C GLY A 20 -3.05 -17.71 -9.23
N GLU A 21 -2.33 -16.62 -8.95
CA GLU A 21 -1.43 -15.95 -9.90
C GLU A 21 0.01 -16.48 -9.82
N LEU A 22 0.32 -17.37 -8.87
CA LEU A 22 1.70 -17.82 -8.58
C LEU A 22 2.41 -18.45 -9.78
N GLU A 23 1.71 -19.20 -10.63
CA GLU A 23 2.31 -19.79 -11.84
C GLU A 23 2.73 -18.71 -12.84
N GLN A 24 1.87 -17.71 -13.06
CA GLN A 24 2.15 -16.60 -13.95
C GLN A 24 3.28 -15.71 -13.40
N ILE A 25 3.26 -15.43 -12.10
CA ILE A 25 4.34 -14.70 -11.41
C ILE A 25 5.67 -15.44 -11.56
N ALA A 26 5.68 -16.76 -11.39
CA ALA A 26 6.88 -17.58 -11.56
C ALA A 26 7.41 -17.52 -13.00
N ALA A 27 6.52 -17.60 -13.99
CA ALA A 27 6.88 -17.47 -15.40
C ALA A 27 7.43 -16.08 -15.74
N LEU A 28 6.80 -15.02 -15.23
CA LEU A 28 7.24 -13.63 -15.41
C LEU A 28 8.58 -13.35 -14.72
N GLY A 29 8.78 -13.83 -13.50
CA GLY A 29 10.06 -13.72 -12.79
C GLY A 29 11.19 -14.43 -13.52
N ALA A 30 10.93 -15.63 -14.06
CA ALA A 30 11.90 -16.33 -14.92
C ALA A 30 12.19 -15.58 -16.22
N ARG A 31 11.17 -14.98 -16.85
CA ARG A 31 11.34 -14.13 -18.03
C ARG A 31 12.18 -12.89 -17.71
N ALA A 32 11.93 -12.22 -16.59
CA ALA A 32 12.69 -11.07 -16.14
C ALA A 32 14.18 -11.42 -15.95
N ALA A 33 14.47 -12.55 -15.29
CA ALA A 33 15.84 -13.03 -15.15
C ALA A 33 16.49 -13.33 -16.51
N ALA A 34 15.77 -13.96 -17.43
CA ALA A 34 16.26 -14.25 -18.78
C ALA A 34 16.52 -12.98 -19.62
N VAL A 35 15.70 -11.94 -19.47
CA VAL A 35 15.90 -10.61 -20.10
C VAL A 35 17.21 -10.00 -19.62
N ILE A 36 17.46 -10.03 -18.31
CA ILE A 36 18.67 -9.46 -17.71
C ILE A 36 19.90 -10.26 -18.10
N ALA A 37 19.82 -11.59 -18.08
CA ALA A 37 20.94 -12.47 -18.44
C ALA A 37 21.44 -12.27 -19.89
N ARG A 38 20.56 -11.83 -20.80
CA ARG A 38 20.92 -11.49 -22.19
C ARG A 38 21.28 -10.02 -22.42
N GLY A 39 21.39 -9.22 -21.36
CA GLY A 39 21.72 -7.79 -21.43
C GLY A 39 20.56 -6.85 -21.77
N GLY A 40 19.32 -7.33 -21.67
CA GLY A 40 18.12 -6.50 -21.74
C GLY A 40 17.78 -5.85 -20.39
N THR A 41 16.79 -4.96 -20.39
CA THR A 41 16.32 -4.26 -19.19
C THR A 41 14.91 -4.70 -18.82
N VAL A 42 14.66 -4.85 -17.52
CA VAL A 42 13.31 -5.02 -16.98
C VAL A 42 12.85 -3.67 -16.44
N TRP A 43 11.98 -3.03 -17.18
CA TRP A 43 11.35 -1.77 -16.83
C TRP A 43 10.10 -2.00 -16.00
N THR A 44 9.84 -1.11 -15.06
CA THR A 44 8.63 -1.16 -14.25
C THR A 44 8.00 0.22 -14.11
N SER A 45 6.68 0.23 -14.20
CA SER A 45 5.83 1.38 -13.88
C SER A 45 4.54 0.92 -13.20
N MET A 46 4.62 -0.20 -12.46
CA MET A 46 3.51 -0.74 -11.67
C MET A 46 3.37 -0.06 -10.30
N ASN A 47 3.73 1.21 -10.21
CA ASN A 47 3.79 2.01 -8.98
C ASN A 47 2.66 3.03 -8.89
N SER A 48 1.52 2.76 -9.52
CA SER A 48 0.35 3.63 -9.42
C SER A 48 -0.25 3.55 -8.02
N GLY A 49 -0.44 4.70 -7.37
CA GLY A 49 -0.87 4.83 -5.98
C GLY A 49 0.18 5.54 -5.13
N HIS A 50 -0.21 6.00 -3.94
CA HIS A 50 0.68 6.76 -3.07
C HIS A 50 1.72 5.86 -2.39
N LEU A 51 1.32 4.88 -1.57
CA LEU A 51 2.26 3.92 -0.99
C LEU A 51 3.03 3.12 -2.05
N PRO A 52 2.42 2.57 -3.12
CA PRO A 52 3.15 1.88 -4.19
C PRO A 52 4.29 2.69 -4.82
N PHE A 53 4.16 4.01 -4.93
CA PHE A 53 5.24 4.87 -5.44
C PHE A 53 6.51 4.76 -4.58
N HIS A 54 6.36 4.73 -3.25
CA HIS A 54 7.48 4.64 -2.31
C HIS A 54 7.91 3.20 -2.04
N GLU A 55 6.98 2.26 -1.99
CA GLU A 55 7.27 0.86 -1.68
C GLU A 55 7.98 0.15 -2.84
N HIS A 56 7.69 0.53 -4.09
CA HIS A 56 8.34 -0.05 -5.27
C HIS A 56 9.61 0.70 -5.68
N ASP A 57 10.03 1.72 -4.93
CA ASP A 57 11.22 2.51 -5.22
C ASP A 57 12.48 1.65 -5.20
N GLU A 58 13.41 1.91 -6.11
CA GLU A 58 14.66 1.14 -6.23
C GLU A 58 15.56 1.29 -5.00
N ALA A 59 15.47 2.43 -4.28
CA ALA A 59 16.21 2.69 -3.05
C ALA A 59 15.51 2.16 -1.79
N ARG A 60 14.31 1.57 -1.91
CA ARG A 60 13.61 0.93 -0.79
C ARG A 60 14.49 -0.16 -0.18
N ARG A 61 14.77 -0.08 1.13
CA ARG A 61 15.52 -1.13 1.85
C ARG A 61 14.90 -2.51 1.58
N GLY A 62 15.71 -3.47 1.16
CA GLY A 62 15.25 -4.82 0.77
C GLY A 62 14.88 -4.98 -0.71
N ASN A 63 14.92 -3.92 -1.50
CA ASN A 63 14.79 -4.02 -2.96
C ASN A 63 16.08 -4.62 -3.56
N PRO A 64 15.99 -5.67 -4.40
CA PRO A 64 17.18 -6.27 -5.00
C PRO A 64 17.80 -5.42 -6.13
N GLY A 65 17.16 -4.33 -6.55
CA GLY A 65 17.67 -3.39 -7.56
C GLY A 65 17.63 -3.93 -8.99
N ILE A 66 16.71 -4.86 -9.25
CA ILE A 66 16.62 -5.65 -10.50
C ILE A 66 15.74 -4.94 -11.55
N PHE A 67 14.67 -4.28 -11.12
CA PHE A 67 13.73 -3.60 -11.99
C PHE A 67 14.01 -2.10 -12.03
N ARG A 68 13.92 -1.48 -13.22
CA ARG A 68 14.16 -0.05 -13.43
C ARG A 68 12.86 0.72 -13.52
N SER A 69 12.64 1.66 -12.62
CA SER A 69 11.43 2.48 -12.57
C SER A 69 11.44 3.49 -13.72
N SER A 70 10.52 3.36 -14.68
CA SER A 70 10.39 4.32 -15.80
C SER A 70 9.03 4.24 -16.48
N ARG A 71 8.51 5.40 -16.88
CA ARG A 71 7.33 5.54 -17.75
C ARG A 71 7.71 5.96 -19.18
N GLU A 72 9.00 6.00 -19.50
CA GLU A 72 9.51 6.40 -20.81
C GLU A 72 9.49 5.22 -21.79
N PHE A 73 8.29 4.76 -22.18
CA PHE A 73 8.11 3.59 -23.06
C PHE A 73 8.81 3.74 -24.41
N ALA A 74 8.98 4.96 -24.90
CA ALA A 74 9.72 5.24 -26.15
C ALA A 74 11.22 4.89 -26.07
N ALA A 75 11.81 4.88 -24.86
CA ALA A 75 13.22 4.52 -24.66
C ALA A 75 13.44 3.00 -24.57
N MET A 76 12.37 2.22 -24.43
CA MET A 76 12.43 0.75 -24.34
C MET A 76 12.66 0.13 -25.72
N LYS A 77 13.47 -0.93 -25.78
CA LYS A 77 13.94 -1.56 -27.02
C LYS A 77 13.52 -3.03 -27.13
N GLU A 78 13.60 -3.57 -28.34
CA GLU A 78 13.36 -4.99 -28.60
C GLU A 78 14.13 -5.89 -27.61
N GLY A 79 13.43 -6.86 -27.05
CA GLY A 79 14.00 -7.81 -26.10
C GLY A 79 14.01 -7.34 -24.64
N ASP A 80 13.60 -6.11 -24.34
CA ASP A 80 13.30 -5.67 -22.97
C ASP A 80 11.97 -6.27 -22.47
N LEU A 81 11.73 -6.14 -21.16
CA LEU A 81 10.46 -6.46 -20.48
C LEU A 81 9.93 -5.20 -19.81
N ALA A 82 8.65 -4.90 -19.99
CA ALA A 82 7.95 -3.83 -19.28
C ALA A 82 6.84 -4.40 -18.40
N ILE A 83 6.85 -4.07 -17.10
CA ILE A 83 5.81 -4.44 -16.13
C ILE A 83 5.07 -3.17 -15.71
N THR A 84 3.84 -2.99 -16.15
CA THR A 84 3.17 -1.67 -16.14
C THR A 84 1.71 -1.73 -15.71
N ASN A 85 1.20 -0.65 -15.09
CA ASN A 85 -0.24 -0.48 -14.86
C ASN A 85 -0.98 0.21 -16.03
N PHE A 86 -0.26 0.67 -17.04
CA PHE A 86 -0.77 1.62 -18.04
C PHE A 86 -1.17 0.93 -19.34
N CYS A 87 -2.23 1.44 -19.97
CA CYS A 87 -2.76 0.99 -21.26
C CYS A 87 -2.56 1.99 -22.41
N PHE A 88 -1.67 2.98 -22.27
CA PHE A 88 -1.50 4.06 -23.24
C PHE A 88 -0.98 3.61 -24.62
N ARG A 89 -1.13 4.47 -25.63
CA ARG A 89 -0.63 4.23 -26.99
C ARG A 89 0.86 3.88 -27.00
N GLU A 90 1.68 4.57 -26.20
CA GLU A 90 3.11 4.35 -26.13
C GLU A 90 3.48 2.97 -25.59
N VAL A 91 2.61 2.36 -24.78
CA VAL A 91 2.76 0.98 -24.30
C VAL A 91 2.51 0.00 -25.43
N LEU A 92 1.47 0.22 -26.24
CA LEU A 92 1.21 -0.56 -27.45
C LEU A 92 2.40 -0.48 -28.42
N GLU A 93 2.89 0.73 -28.68
CA GLU A 93 4.03 0.93 -29.57
C GLU A 93 5.30 0.25 -29.04
N ALA A 94 5.53 0.24 -27.72
CA ALA A 94 6.63 -0.51 -27.12
C ALA A 94 6.49 -2.02 -27.37
N ARG A 95 5.28 -2.56 -27.20
CA ARG A 95 4.98 -3.96 -27.52
C ARG A 95 5.23 -4.27 -28.99
N GLU A 96 4.76 -3.42 -29.90
CA GLU A 96 4.95 -3.58 -31.35
C GLU A 96 6.42 -3.49 -31.77
N ARG A 97 7.25 -2.72 -31.03
CA ARG A 97 8.72 -2.70 -31.18
C ARG A 97 9.41 -3.98 -30.68
N GLY A 98 8.69 -4.92 -30.08
CA GLY A 98 9.25 -6.17 -29.56
C GLY A 98 9.68 -6.11 -28.10
N VAL A 99 9.22 -5.12 -27.33
CA VAL A 99 9.25 -5.18 -25.86
C VAL A 99 8.19 -6.18 -25.41
N TYR A 100 8.52 -7.06 -24.48
CA TYR A 100 7.50 -7.90 -23.86
C TYR A 100 6.77 -7.08 -22.79
N VAL A 101 5.46 -6.90 -22.91
CA VAL A 101 4.66 -6.09 -21.98
C VAL A 101 3.79 -6.99 -21.11
N ALA A 102 4.01 -6.93 -19.80
CA ALA A 102 3.15 -7.52 -18.79
C ALA A 102 2.36 -6.40 -18.08
N CYS A 103 1.05 -6.37 -18.31
CA CYS A 103 0.18 -5.41 -17.64
C CYS A 103 -0.24 -5.94 -16.26
N VAL A 104 -0.26 -5.08 -15.25
CA VAL A 104 -0.67 -5.41 -13.88
C VAL A 104 -1.91 -4.60 -13.54
N THR A 105 -2.99 -5.26 -13.14
CA THR A 105 -4.26 -4.57 -12.88
C THR A 105 -4.16 -3.61 -11.70
N THR A 106 -4.84 -2.47 -11.80
CA THR A 106 -4.90 -1.45 -10.75
C THR A 106 -6.26 -0.73 -10.78
N PRO A 107 -6.79 -0.22 -9.66
CA PRO A 107 -8.05 0.52 -9.66
C PRO A 107 -8.00 1.83 -10.45
N TYR A 108 -6.81 2.41 -10.66
CA TYR A 108 -6.68 3.79 -11.17
C TYR A 108 -6.86 3.95 -12.69
N TRP A 109 -6.55 2.93 -13.49
CA TRP A 109 -6.47 3.03 -14.97
C TRP A 109 -7.40 2.08 -15.70
N ASP A 110 -7.77 2.44 -16.93
CA ASP A 110 -8.74 1.70 -17.74
C ASP A 110 -8.29 0.27 -18.00
N ASN A 111 -9.21 -0.65 -17.70
CA ASN A 111 -9.04 -2.08 -17.92
C ASN A 111 -10.41 -2.75 -18.09
N GLU A 112 -10.37 -3.97 -18.61
CA GLU A 112 -11.55 -4.76 -19.00
C GLU A 112 -12.32 -5.35 -17.82
N PHE A 113 -11.76 -5.25 -16.61
CA PHE A 113 -12.28 -5.90 -15.41
C PHE A 113 -13.11 -4.95 -14.54
N ARG A 114 -13.46 -3.77 -15.05
CA ARG A 114 -14.32 -2.80 -14.37
C ARG A 114 -15.47 -2.32 -15.25
N PRO A 115 -16.56 -1.79 -14.66
CA PRO A 115 -17.70 -1.29 -15.43
C PRO A 115 -17.30 -0.15 -16.38
N VAL A 116 -17.87 -0.14 -17.58
CA VAL A 116 -17.72 0.95 -18.54
C VAL A 116 -18.24 2.25 -17.93
N GLY A 117 -17.49 3.34 -18.10
CA GLY A 117 -17.86 4.66 -17.57
C GLY A 117 -17.58 4.84 -16.07
N PHE A 118 -16.98 3.85 -15.40
CA PHE A 118 -16.59 3.98 -14.00
C PHE A 118 -15.50 5.04 -13.78
N THR A 119 -14.63 5.26 -14.76
CA THR A 119 -13.42 6.07 -14.61
C THR A 119 -13.57 7.44 -15.21
N ASP A 120 -13.05 8.41 -14.48
CA ASP A 120 -12.98 9.78 -14.93
C ASP A 120 -12.10 9.90 -16.17
N ILE A 121 -12.47 10.80 -17.08
CA ILE A 121 -11.77 11.01 -18.34
C ILE A 121 -10.29 11.41 -18.15
N SER A 122 -9.94 12.05 -17.03
CA SER A 122 -8.54 12.39 -16.71
C SER A 122 -7.67 11.18 -16.39
N HIS A 123 -8.28 10.05 -16.07
CA HIS A 123 -7.62 8.76 -15.81
C HIS A 123 -8.03 7.70 -16.84
N GLY A 124 -8.81 8.10 -17.84
CA GLY A 124 -9.21 7.27 -18.95
C GLY A 124 -8.13 7.24 -20.03
N ASN A 125 -8.26 6.27 -20.93
CA ASN A 125 -7.40 6.21 -22.11
C ASN A 125 -8.04 6.97 -23.29
N PRO A 126 -7.44 8.06 -23.80
CA PRO A 126 -8.02 8.80 -24.92
C PRO A 126 -8.13 7.97 -26.21
N ASP A 127 -7.28 6.95 -26.37
CA ASP A 127 -7.32 6.02 -27.51
C ASP A 127 -8.32 4.86 -27.32
N GLY A 128 -8.95 4.76 -26.14
CA GLY A 128 -9.84 3.66 -25.79
C GLY A 128 -9.15 2.29 -25.65
N LEU A 129 -7.82 2.25 -25.62
CA LEU A 129 -7.06 1.01 -25.42
C LEU A 129 -7.20 0.52 -23.97
N MET A 130 -7.28 -0.78 -23.81
CA MET A 130 -7.34 -1.47 -22.53
C MET A 130 -6.09 -2.35 -22.33
N LEU A 131 -5.95 -3.01 -21.19
CA LEU A 131 -4.73 -3.77 -20.86
C LEU A 131 -4.44 -4.89 -21.88
N LYS A 132 -5.47 -5.58 -22.38
CA LYS A 132 -5.33 -6.66 -23.37
C LYS A 132 -4.82 -6.17 -24.73
N ASP A 133 -5.12 -4.92 -25.06
CA ASP A 133 -4.78 -4.36 -26.36
C ASP A 133 -3.27 -4.08 -26.43
N VAL A 134 -2.67 -3.70 -25.29
CA VAL A 134 -1.28 -3.28 -25.20
C VAL A 134 -0.32 -4.33 -24.63
N SER A 135 -0.82 -5.46 -24.13
CA SER A 135 0.00 -6.43 -23.40
C SER A 135 0.19 -7.77 -24.11
N ASN A 136 1.26 -8.47 -23.73
CA ASN A 136 1.45 -9.88 -24.02
C ASN A 136 0.72 -10.75 -22.99
N GLU A 137 0.63 -10.28 -21.75
CA GLU A 137 -0.11 -10.93 -20.67
C GLU A 137 -0.57 -9.91 -19.61
N ILE A 138 -1.60 -10.27 -18.86
CA ILE A 138 -2.15 -9.47 -17.76
C ILE A 138 -2.02 -10.27 -16.48
N LEU A 139 -1.52 -9.63 -15.42
CA LEU A 139 -1.39 -10.17 -14.08
C LEU A 139 -2.35 -9.45 -13.13
N HIS A 140 -3.11 -10.20 -12.34
CA HIS A 140 -4.13 -9.63 -11.46
C HIS A 140 -3.59 -9.31 -10.07
N THR A 141 -3.86 -8.10 -9.59
CA THR A 141 -3.60 -7.72 -8.19
C THR A 141 -4.73 -8.10 -7.22
N HIS A 142 -5.85 -8.58 -7.76
CA HIS A 142 -7.11 -8.88 -7.05
C HIS A 142 -7.71 -7.72 -6.24
N MET A 143 -7.18 -6.51 -6.39
CA MET A 143 -7.74 -5.32 -5.77
C MET A 143 -9.06 -4.97 -6.46
N PRO A 144 -10.14 -4.68 -5.71
CA PRO A 144 -11.38 -4.20 -6.30
C PRO A 144 -11.16 -2.86 -7.00
N TYR A 145 -11.90 -2.61 -8.08
CA TYR A 145 -11.79 -1.35 -8.84
C TYR A 145 -12.24 -0.12 -8.02
N GLN A 146 -13.08 -0.31 -7.00
CA GLN A 146 -13.45 0.72 -6.04
C GLN A 146 -12.31 1.10 -5.09
N GLN A 147 -11.23 0.32 -5.04
CA GLN A 147 -10.10 0.45 -4.12
C GLN A 147 -10.42 0.25 -2.63
N GLY A 148 -11.59 0.70 -2.16
CA GLY A 148 -12.03 0.52 -0.78
C GLY A 148 -12.52 -0.90 -0.46
N LEU A 149 -12.39 -1.29 0.81
CA LEU A 149 -12.82 -2.61 1.32
C LEU A 149 -13.93 -2.56 2.38
N VAL A 150 -14.30 -1.37 2.87
CA VAL A 150 -15.27 -1.22 3.95
C VAL A 150 -16.56 -0.60 3.42
N ASP A 151 -17.67 -1.32 3.58
CA ASP A 151 -19.01 -0.79 3.32
C ASP A 151 -19.49 0.02 4.55
N CYS A 152 -19.80 1.30 4.34
CA CYS A 152 -20.26 2.24 5.37
C CYS A 152 -21.66 2.77 5.02
N PRO A 153 -22.74 2.35 5.70
CA PRO A 153 -24.11 2.79 5.38
C PRO A 153 -24.31 4.31 5.39
N GLU A 154 -23.58 5.02 6.24
CA GLU A 154 -23.59 6.48 6.40
C GLU A 154 -22.85 7.22 5.27
N ILE A 155 -22.04 6.50 4.48
CA ILE A 155 -21.30 7.01 3.31
C ILE A 155 -21.46 5.98 2.16
N PRO A 156 -22.68 5.87 1.58
CA PRO A 156 -22.99 4.79 0.65
C PRO A 156 -22.39 4.95 -0.75
N GLU A 157 -21.80 6.11 -1.06
CA GLU A 157 -21.34 6.45 -2.42
C GLU A 157 -20.12 5.64 -2.87
N PHE A 158 -19.30 5.15 -1.94
CA PHE A 158 -18.11 4.35 -2.20
C PHE A 158 -17.67 3.57 -0.95
N ARG A 159 -16.79 2.59 -1.15
CA ARG A 159 -16.18 1.84 -0.03
C ARG A 159 -15.02 2.61 0.58
N LEU A 160 -14.91 2.58 1.90
CA LEU A 160 -13.82 3.22 2.65
C LEU A 160 -12.58 2.32 2.72
N CYS A 161 -11.47 2.92 3.14
CA CYS A 161 -10.17 2.32 3.43
C CYS A 161 -9.50 1.67 2.20
N PRO A 162 -8.49 2.31 1.59
CA PRO A 162 -7.85 1.82 0.37
C PRO A 162 -7.05 0.52 0.57
N CYS A 163 -6.97 -0.31 -0.48
CA CYS A 163 -6.15 -1.53 -0.49
C CYS A 163 -5.06 -1.56 -1.58
N ALA A 164 -4.75 -0.42 -2.21
CA ALA A 164 -3.83 -0.34 -3.35
C ALA A 164 -2.43 -0.93 -3.06
N ALA A 165 -1.95 -0.76 -1.83
CA ALA A 165 -0.68 -1.31 -1.38
C ALA A 165 -0.68 -2.83 -1.20
N THR A 166 -1.83 -3.44 -0.89
CA THR A 166 -1.92 -4.87 -0.57
C THR A 166 -1.63 -5.71 -1.80
N GLY A 167 -2.45 -5.57 -2.85
CA GLY A 167 -2.30 -6.37 -4.06
C GLY A 167 -1.08 -5.94 -4.88
N GLY A 168 -0.92 -4.63 -5.10
CA GLY A 168 0.19 -4.07 -5.88
C GLY A 168 1.56 -4.37 -5.27
N GLY A 169 1.71 -4.12 -3.95
CA GLY A 169 2.95 -4.39 -3.21
C GLY A 169 3.30 -5.87 -3.15
N ALA A 170 2.30 -6.73 -2.91
CA ALA A 170 2.54 -8.18 -2.90
C ALA A 170 3.02 -8.69 -4.27
N VAL A 171 2.38 -8.27 -5.36
CA VAL A 171 2.81 -8.63 -6.73
C VAL A 171 4.23 -8.15 -7.02
N HIS A 172 4.55 -6.91 -6.67
CA HIS A 172 5.89 -6.34 -6.87
C HIS A 172 6.97 -7.18 -6.20
N TRP A 173 6.76 -7.52 -4.93
CA TRP A 173 7.73 -8.28 -4.14
C TRP A 173 7.84 -9.73 -4.57
N MET A 174 6.73 -10.38 -4.95
CA MET A 174 6.77 -11.74 -5.50
C MET A 174 7.54 -11.81 -6.83
N LEU A 175 7.36 -10.83 -7.72
CA LEU A 175 8.11 -10.75 -8.99
C LEU A 175 9.60 -10.54 -8.75
N ASN A 176 9.98 -9.65 -7.83
CA ASN A 176 11.36 -9.43 -7.45
C ASN A 176 12.00 -10.68 -6.83
N ALA A 177 11.26 -11.39 -5.97
CA ALA A 177 11.71 -12.63 -5.33
C ALA A 177 12.07 -13.70 -6.38
N GLU A 178 11.19 -13.92 -7.36
CA GLU A 178 11.42 -14.90 -8.42
C GLU A 178 12.53 -14.49 -9.39
N ALA A 179 12.55 -13.22 -9.80
CA ALA A 179 13.61 -12.71 -10.68
C ALA A 179 14.99 -12.82 -10.01
N ALA A 180 15.11 -12.43 -8.74
CA ALA A 180 16.35 -12.54 -7.99
C ALA A 180 16.81 -14.00 -7.84
N ASN A 181 15.87 -14.92 -7.55
CA ASN A 181 16.17 -16.34 -7.40
C ASN A 181 16.69 -16.95 -8.71
N LYS A 182 16.02 -16.65 -9.82
CA LYS A 182 16.40 -17.14 -11.15
C LYS A 182 17.69 -16.54 -11.67
N LEU A 183 18.02 -15.30 -11.31
CA LEU A 183 19.31 -14.69 -11.62
C LEU A 183 20.46 -15.34 -10.85
N ALA A 184 20.29 -15.62 -9.57
CA ALA A 184 21.30 -16.32 -8.77
C ALA A 184 21.43 -17.80 -9.17
N HIS A 185 20.31 -18.45 -9.49
CA HIS A 185 20.22 -19.87 -9.79
C HIS A 185 19.25 -20.12 -10.96
N PRO A 186 19.74 -20.15 -12.21
CA PRO A 186 18.91 -20.32 -13.39
C PRO A 186 18.02 -21.59 -13.37
N HIS A 187 18.48 -22.64 -12.70
CA HIS A 187 17.79 -23.92 -12.55
C HIS A 187 16.97 -24.05 -11.26
N ALA A 188 16.84 -22.99 -10.45
CA ALA A 188 16.00 -23.02 -9.24
C ALA A 188 14.55 -23.37 -9.59
N VAL A 189 13.83 -23.95 -8.63
CA VAL A 189 12.41 -24.28 -8.79
C VAL A 189 11.62 -22.99 -9.02
N ALA A 190 10.78 -22.98 -10.05
CA ALA A 190 9.97 -21.82 -10.38
C ALA A 190 8.87 -21.60 -9.33
N GLY A 191 8.68 -20.36 -8.89
CA GLY A 191 7.59 -19.97 -7.97
C GLY A 191 7.88 -20.24 -6.50
N GLU A 192 9.03 -20.80 -6.15
CA GLU A 192 9.39 -21.13 -4.76
C GLU A 192 9.46 -19.87 -3.87
N LYS A 193 10.11 -18.80 -4.34
CA LYS A 193 10.35 -17.59 -3.55
C LYS A 193 9.13 -16.66 -3.53
N ALA A 194 8.36 -16.60 -4.61
CA ALA A 194 7.05 -15.94 -4.63
C ALA A 194 6.08 -16.61 -3.64
N ARG A 195 6.01 -17.96 -3.65
CA ARG A 195 5.15 -18.71 -2.72
C ARG A 195 5.58 -18.49 -1.28
N HIS A 196 6.88 -18.53 -0.99
CA HIS A 196 7.41 -18.23 0.33
C HIS A 196 7.04 -16.81 0.80
N TYR A 197 7.27 -15.80 -0.04
CA TYR A 197 6.91 -14.42 0.27
C TYR A 197 5.40 -14.28 0.56
N LEU A 198 4.55 -14.83 -0.31
CA LEU A 198 3.09 -14.76 -0.14
C LEU A 198 2.63 -15.47 1.13
N ALA A 199 3.21 -16.63 1.45
CA ALA A 199 2.89 -17.37 2.66
C ALA A 199 3.20 -16.56 3.92
N VAL A 200 4.41 -15.99 4.01
CA VAL A 200 4.82 -15.15 5.15
C VAL A 200 3.96 -13.89 5.26
N LEU A 201 3.68 -13.23 4.13
CA LEU A 201 2.81 -12.05 4.11
C LEU A 201 1.39 -12.38 4.59
N THR A 202 0.83 -13.51 4.13
CA THR A 202 -0.51 -13.96 4.52
C THR A 202 -0.59 -14.35 5.99
N GLU A 203 0.45 -15.03 6.51
CA GLU A 203 0.56 -15.35 7.93
C GLU A 203 0.58 -14.09 8.80
N ARG A 204 1.41 -13.11 8.44
CA ARG A 204 1.50 -11.81 9.16
C ARG A 204 0.19 -11.05 9.10
N ALA A 205 -0.45 -11.01 7.93
CA ALA A 205 -1.76 -10.38 7.75
C ALA A 205 -2.83 -11.06 8.60
N ALA A 206 -2.83 -12.40 8.70
CA ALA A 206 -3.74 -13.11 9.60
C ALA A 206 -3.45 -12.79 11.08
N HIS A 207 -2.17 -12.66 11.45
CA HIS A 207 -1.74 -12.40 12.81
C HIS A 207 -2.12 -10.99 13.31
N THR A 208 -2.38 -10.02 12.42
CA THR A 208 -2.87 -8.69 12.85
C THR A 208 -4.21 -8.74 13.58
N THR A 209 -4.94 -9.86 13.53
CA THR A 209 -6.12 -10.09 14.38
C THR A 209 -5.80 -10.00 15.88
N ALA A 210 -4.56 -10.30 16.28
CA ALA A 210 -4.11 -10.16 17.66
C ALA A 210 -4.16 -8.71 18.17
N HIS A 211 -4.11 -7.72 17.27
CA HIS A 211 -4.18 -6.29 17.62
C HIS A 211 -5.61 -5.75 17.68
N MET A 212 -6.63 -6.50 17.24
CA MET A 212 -7.98 -5.95 17.00
C MET A 212 -8.63 -5.34 18.24
N ASP A 213 -8.52 -5.98 19.40
CA ASP A 213 -9.11 -5.44 20.64
C ASP A 213 -8.43 -4.12 21.05
N ALA A 214 -7.09 -4.07 20.95
CA ALA A 214 -6.31 -2.88 21.25
C ALA A 214 -6.55 -1.75 20.22
N ILE A 215 -6.71 -2.10 18.94
CA ILE A 215 -7.11 -1.15 17.88
C ILE A 215 -8.49 -0.57 18.19
N GLN A 216 -9.44 -1.39 18.64
CA GLN A 216 -10.78 -0.92 19.00
C GLN A 216 -10.75 0.09 20.16
N GLU A 217 -9.99 -0.20 21.22
CA GLU A 217 -9.83 0.71 22.36
C GLU A 217 -9.13 2.02 21.94
N THR A 218 -8.08 1.90 21.14
CA THR A 218 -7.32 3.05 20.62
C THR A 218 -8.19 3.93 19.73
N ALA A 219 -8.92 3.33 18.78
CA ALA A 219 -9.85 4.01 17.89
C ALA A 219 -10.94 4.76 18.66
N ARG A 220 -11.50 4.16 19.73
CA ARG A 220 -12.48 4.83 20.58
C ARG A 220 -11.91 6.08 21.23
N THR A 221 -10.71 5.98 21.80
CA THR A 221 -10.02 7.12 22.43
C THR A 221 -9.73 8.22 21.41
N MET A 222 -9.27 7.82 20.23
CA MET A 222 -9.04 8.71 19.10
C MET A 222 -10.32 9.43 18.66
N SER A 223 -11.44 8.73 18.51
CA SER A 223 -12.73 9.32 18.14
C SER A 223 -13.22 10.32 19.19
N GLN A 224 -13.13 9.98 20.49
CA GLN A 224 -13.52 10.90 21.58
C GLN A 224 -12.72 12.20 21.54
N ARG A 225 -11.41 12.10 21.32
CA ARG A 225 -10.50 13.24 21.19
C ARG A 225 -10.83 14.12 20.00
N ILE A 226 -11.06 13.53 18.83
CA ILE A 226 -11.43 14.26 17.61
C ILE A 226 -12.78 14.96 17.75
N ILE A 227 -13.80 14.28 18.29
CA ILE A 227 -15.12 14.87 18.57
C ILE A 227 -15.01 16.03 19.56
N ALA A 228 -14.06 15.99 20.50
CA ALA A 228 -13.79 17.08 21.45
C ALA A 228 -13.00 18.26 20.85
N GLY A 229 -12.74 18.26 19.53
CA GLY A 229 -12.04 19.31 18.81
C GLY A 229 -10.54 19.05 18.60
N GLY A 230 -10.07 17.82 18.74
CA GLY A 230 -8.73 17.39 18.35
C GLY A 230 -8.60 17.17 16.83
N ARG A 231 -7.37 17.16 16.34
CA ARG A 231 -7.03 16.84 14.94
C ARG A 231 -6.22 15.55 14.85
N TRP A 232 -6.20 14.97 13.66
CA TRP A 232 -5.44 13.76 13.36
C TRP A 232 -4.23 14.11 12.48
N PHE A 233 -3.04 13.85 13.00
CA PHE A 233 -1.78 13.94 12.29
C PHE A 233 -1.16 12.55 12.11
N ALA A 234 -0.48 12.37 11.00
CA ALA A 234 0.24 11.16 10.66
C ALA A 234 1.64 11.48 10.15
N SER A 235 2.63 10.71 10.58
CA SER A 235 4.02 10.85 10.15
C SER A 235 4.64 9.50 9.83
N SER A 236 5.50 9.50 8.81
CA SER A 236 6.42 8.41 8.51
C SER A 236 7.61 9.04 7.80
N LEU A 237 8.74 9.12 8.50
CA LEU A 237 9.91 9.86 8.05
C LEU A 237 10.88 8.96 7.30
N GLU A 238 11.06 7.71 7.76
CA GLU A 238 11.90 6.74 7.04
C GLU A 238 11.20 6.24 5.77
N HIS A 239 9.87 6.08 5.82
CA HIS A 239 9.10 5.58 4.68
C HIS A 239 7.85 6.43 4.39
N PRO A 240 8.00 7.60 3.73
CA PRO A 240 6.93 8.58 3.56
C PRO A 240 5.64 8.07 2.91
N GLY A 241 5.71 6.94 2.19
CA GLY A 241 4.54 6.29 1.61
C GLY A 241 3.40 6.06 2.58
N PHE A 242 3.68 5.69 3.84
CA PHE A 242 2.62 5.50 4.84
C PHE A 242 1.83 6.77 5.14
N GLN A 243 2.54 7.90 5.30
CA GLN A 243 1.92 9.19 5.54
C GLN A 243 1.06 9.59 4.35
N THR A 244 1.53 9.34 3.13
CA THR A 244 0.78 9.68 1.92
C THR A 244 -0.48 8.84 1.75
N GLU A 245 -0.54 7.61 2.28
CA GLU A 245 -1.65 6.65 2.13
C GLU A 245 -2.88 6.96 3.02
N PHE A 246 -2.81 7.98 3.88
CA PHE A 246 -3.98 8.48 4.59
C PHE A 246 -4.85 9.39 3.71
N ASN A 247 -4.23 10.29 2.95
CA ASN A 247 -4.91 11.30 2.12
C ASN A 247 -5.06 10.83 0.67
N VAL A 248 -5.66 9.66 0.49
CA VAL A 248 -5.85 9.03 -0.82
C VAL A 248 -7.32 8.75 -1.10
N ALA A 249 -7.60 8.25 -2.30
CA ALA A 249 -8.90 7.68 -2.63
C ALA A 249 -9.36 6.65 -1.58
N CYS A 250 -10.59 6.79 -1.10
CA CYS A 250 -11.17 5.99 -0.01
C CYS A 250 -10.55 6.24 1.37
N GLY A 251 -9.68 7.24 1.53
CA GLY A 251 -9.08 7.65 2.80
C GLY A 251 -9.82 8.80 3.50
N PRO A 252 -9.57 9.01 4.80
CA PRO A 252 -10.11 10.13 5.57
C PRO A 252 -9.59 11.47 5.05
N ARG A 253 -10.44 12.49 4.98
CA ARG A 253 -10.07 13.84 4.50
C ARG A 253 -9.21 14.61 5.50
N MET A 254 -9.33 14.32 6.80
CA MET A 254 -8.84 15.20 7.87
C MET A 254 -7.35 15.07 8.21
N VAL A 255 -6.67 14.03 7.72
CA VAL A 255 -5.33 13.69 8.21
C VAL A 255 -4.32 14.74 7.75
N ASN A 256 -3.52 15.24 8.70
CA ASN A 256 -2.53 16.31 8.47
C ASN A 256 -3.14 17.63 7.96
N ASP A 257 -4.41 17.89 8.27
CA ASP A 257 -5.09 19.14 7.94
C ASP A 257 -5.38 19.95 9.23
N GLY A 258 -5.02 21.23 9.21
CA GLY A 258 -5.11 22.13 10.36
C GLY A 258 -3.79 22.33 11.12
N GLU A 259 -3.84 23.18 12.16
CA GLU A 259 -2.66 23.61 12.94
C GLU A 259 -2.55 22.79 14.24
N TRP A 260 -1.40 22.15 14.45
CA TRP A 260 -1.14 21.26 15.60
C TRP A 260 -1.35 21.98 16.94
N GLU A 261 -0.90 23.23 17.03
CA GLU A 261 -0.79 24.05 18.23
C GLU A 261 -2.15 24.48 18.79
N THR A 262 -3.24 24.29 18.03
CA THR A 262 -4.58 24.74 18.43
C THR A 262 -5.13 23.96 19.63
N THR A 263 -4.96 22.63 19.63
CA THR A 263 -5.47 21.71 20.66
C THR A 263 -4.56 20.49 20.84
N PRO A 264 -3.25 20.68 21.13
CA PRO A 264 -2.26 19.59 21.14
C PRO A 264 -2.61 18.45 22.11
N ASP A 265 -3.20 18.78 23.26
CA ASP A 265 -3.65 17.82 24.28
C ASP A 265 -4.83 16.94 23.82
N LYS A 266 -5.52 17.34 22.74
CA LYS A 266 -6.61 16.59 22.10
C LYS A 266 -6.19 15.94 20.80
N ASN A 267 -5.04 16.31 20.24
CA ASN A 267 -4.60 15.77 18.97
C ASN A 267 -4.24 14.29 19.08
N VAL A 268 -4.22 13.65 17.91
CA VAL A 268 -3.76 12.28 17.72
C VAL A 268 -2.61 12.31 16.73
N MET A 269 -1.49 11.69 17.10
CA MET A 269 -0.34 11.49 16.23
C MET A 269 -0.18 10.00 15.95
N VAL A 270 -0.28 9.61 14.68
CA VAL A 270 0.02 8.25 14.23
C VAL A 270 1.39 8.23 13.55
N ILE A 271 2.32 7.43 14.06
CA ILE A 271 3.64 7.24 13.46
C ILE A 271 3.73 5.81 12.95
N THR A 272 3.84 5.67 11.63
CA THR A 272 4.00 4.36 10.97
C THR A 272 5.44 4.24 10.49
N ALA A 273 6.14 3.16 10.86
CA ALA A 273 7.57 2.99 10.65
C ALA A 273 7.91 1.63 10.02
N ILE A 274 9.07 1.57 9.36
CA ILE A 274 9.68 0.32 8.90
C ILE A 274 10.88 -0.11 9.75
N SER A 275 11.26 0.68 10.75
CA SER A 275 12.31 0.37 11.73
C SER A 275 11.82 0.63 13.15
N PRO A 276 12.29 -0.13 14.14
CA PRO A 276 11.79 -0.01 15.52
C PRO A 276 12.29 1.25 16.24
N ALA A 277 13.38 1.88 15.77
CA ALA A 277 14.01 3.02 16.44
C ALA A 277 14.64 4.03 15.46
N PHE A 278 13.92 4.39 14.40
CA PHE A 278 14.37 5.50 13.55
C PHE A 278 14.38 6.80 14.37
N ALA A 279 15.56 7.42 14.52
CA ALA A 279 15.78 8.46 15.52
C ALA A 279 14.79 9.62 15.41
N ALA A 280 14.52 10.13 14.21
CA ALA A 280 13.61 11.25 14.01
C ALA A 280 12.16 10.93 14.39
N GLU A 281 11.70 9.69 14.13
CA GLU A 281 10.34 9.24 14.51
C GLU A 281 10.22 9.02 16.02
N VAL A 282 11.28 8.49 16.65
CA VAL A 282 11.35 8.32 18.11
C VAL A 282 11.32 9.66 18.82
N GLU A 283 12.09 10.65 18.35
CA GLU A 283 12.08 11.99 18.93
C GLU A 283 10.73 12.69 18.73
N LEU A 284 10.15 12.58 17.53
CA LEU A 284 8.79 13.10 17.26
C LEU A 284 7.76 12.48 18.21
N ALA A 285 7.80 11.16 18.41
CA ALA A 285 6.89 10.48 19.33
C ALA A 285 6.98 11.02 20.76
N ARG A 286 8.21 11.27 21.25
CA ARG A 286 8.44 11.85 22.59
C ARG A 286 7.92 13.26 22.70
N GLU A 287 8.23 14.08 21.71
CA GLU A 287 7.79 15.47 21.64
C GLU A 287 6.27 15.54 21.72
N LYS A 288 5.57 14.86 20.80
CA LYS A 288 4.11 14.90 20.70
C LYS A 288 3.44 14.31 21.94
N LYS A 289 4.02 13.28 22.56
CA LYS A 289 3.53 12.73 23.82
C LYS A 289 3.69 13.71 24.98
N SER A 290 4.80 14.46 25.04
CA SER A 290 5.03 15.47 26.08
C SER A 290 4.04 16.64 26.01
N GLU A 291 3.48 16.89 24.83
CA GLU A 291 2.43 17.91 24.59
C GLU A 291 1.02 17.42 24.97
N GLY A 292 0.86 16.17 25.41
CA GLY A 292 -0.41 15.59 25.86
C GLY A 292 -1.27 14.95 24.77
N SER A 293 -0.76 14.88 23.53
CA SER A 293 -1.45 14.19 22.43
C SER A 293 -1.52 12.68 22.67
N LEU A 294 -2.47 12.01 22.00
CA LEU A 294 -2.48 10.55 21.92
C LEU A 294 -1.49 10.13 20.83
N VAL A 295 -0.41 9.44 21.20
CA VAL A 295 0.59 8.96 20.24
C VAL A 295 0.41 7.48 19.99
N ILE A 296 0.26 7.11 18.72
CA ILE A 296 0.07 5.75 18.24
C ILE A 296 1.28 5.37 17.37
N GLY A 297 1.90 4.23 17.64
CA GLY A 297 3.02 3.69 16.86
C GLY A 297 2.61 2.43 16.11
N ILE A 298 2.96 2.34 14.83
CA ILE A 298 2.82 1.14 14.00
C ILE A 298 4.19 0.84 13.40
N GLY A 299 4.70 -0.38 13.52
CA GLY A 299 6.02 -0.72 12.98
C GLY A 299 6.54 -1.99 13.59
N PRO A 300 7.77 -2.43 13.27
CA PRO A 300 8.32 -3.60 13.90
C PRO A 300 8.78 -3.29 15.33
N ASP A 301 8.75 -4.28 16.22
CA ASP A 301 9.27 -4.15 17.61
C ASP A 301 10.79 -4.38 17.72
N SER A 302 11.36 -4.94 16.66
CA SER A 302 12.76 -5.39 16.54
C SER A 302 13.19 -5.34 15.08
N LEU A 303 14.51 -5.35 14.84
CA LEU A 303 15.07 -5.43 13.50
C LEU A 303 16.30 -6.36 13.53
N ASP A 304 16.32 -7.35 12.65
CA ASP A 304 17.42 -8.29 12.47
C ASP A 304 17.91 -8.95 13.78
N GLY A 305 16.95 -9.26 14.67
CA GLY A 305 17.21 -9.90 15.97
C GLY A 305 17.50 -8.93 17.12
N GLU A 306 17.55 -7.63 16.86
CA GLU A 306 17.79 -6.60 17.88
C GLU A 306 16.48 -5.86 18.23
N SER A 307 16.13 -5.82 19.51
CA SER A 307 15.03 -4.99 20.01
C SER A 307 15.57 -3.79 20.78
N PRO A 308 15.38 -2.55 20.29
CA PRO A 308 15.90 -1.36 20.95
C PRO A 308 15.14 -1.09 22.26
N PRO A 309 15.83 -0.85 23.39
CA PRO A 309 15.18 -0.58 24.69
C PRO A 309 14.20 0.59 24.68
N ALA A 310 14.43 1.57 23.80
CA ALA A 310 13.66 2.79 23.68
C ALA A 310 13.05 2.98 22.27
N GLY A 311 12.68 1.87 21.61
CA GLY A 311 12.01 1.89 20.31
C GLY A 311 10.62 2.52 20.32
N LEU A 312 10.13 2.89 19.14
CA LEU A 312 8.85 3.58 18.90
C LEU A 312 7.70 2.93 19.70
N LEU A 313 7.49 1.63 19.54
CA LEU A 313 6.36 0.93 20.18
C LEU A 313 6.43 0.91 21.73
N LYS A 314 7.60 1.17 22.33
CA LYS A 314 7.78 1.19 23.79
C LYS A 314 7.48 2.54 24.42
N ILE A 315 7.33 3.59 23.60
CA ILE A 315 7.32 4.98 24.08
C ILE A 315 5.99 5.69 23.78
N VAL A 316 5.23 5.18 22.81
CA VAL A 316 3.90 5.64 22.43
C VAL A 316 2.84 5.19 23.45
N ASP A 317 1.59 5.65 23.29
CA ASP A 317 0.47 5.27 24.15
C ASP A 317 -0.19 3.96 23.70
N ALA A 318 -0.23 3.73 22.38
CA ALA A 318 -0.65 2.47 21.78
C ALA A 318 0.34 2.06 20.69
N GLY A 319 0.88 0.83 20.77
CA GLY A 319 1.87 0.30 19.84
C GLY A 319 1.37 -0.97 19.15
N PHE A 320 1.51 -1.03 17.83
CA PHE A 320 1.09 -2.17 17.02
C PHE A 320 2.26 -2.72 16.20
N ASP A 321 2.69 -3.93 16.55
CA ASP A 321 3.76 -4.63 15.82
C ASP A 321 3.28 -5.06 14.43
N ASN A 322 4.02 -4.68 13.38
CA ASN A 322 3.75 -5.13 12.01
C ASN A 322 4.36 -6.51 11.69
N PHE A 323 4.93 -7.18 12.69
CA PHE A 323 5.49 -8.52 12.63
C PHE A 323 6.53 -8.69 11.53
N SER A 324 7.23 -7.62 11.17
CA SER A 324 8.20 -7.59 10.07
C SER A 324 9.62 -7.26 10.59
N PRO A 325 10.24 -8.15 11.37
CA PRO A 325 11.53 -7.89 12.00
C PRO A 325 12.72 -7.94 11.04
N GLU A 326 12.53 -8.33 9.77
CA GLU A 326 13.63 -8.41 8.81
C GLU A 326 13.89 -7.07 8.13
N GLY A 327 15.11 -6.54 8.30
CA GLY A 327 15.52 -5.28 7.70
C GLY A 327 15.51 -5.32 6.18
N GLY A 328 16.02 -6.41 5.59
CA GLY A 328 16.04 -6.66 4.15
C GLY A 328 14.77 -7.32 3.60
N GLY A 329 14.03 -8.03 4.44
CA GLY A 329 12.80 -8.74 4.07
C GLY A 329 12.87 -10.24 4.26
N VAL A 330 11.92 -10.97 3.69
CA VAL A 330 11.64 -12.37 4.09
C VAL A 330 12.22 -13.40 3.13
N VAL A 331 12.82 -12.95 2.02
CA VAL A 331 13.32 -13.82 0.95
C VAL A 331 14.84 -13.91 1.01
N GLU A 332 15.33 -15.10 1.30
CA GLU A 332 16.75 -15.45 1.17
C GLU A 332 17.08 -15.85 -0.28
N ILE A 333 18.12 -15.24 -0.83
CA ILE A 333 18.70 -15.59 -2.13
C ILE A 333 20.13 -16.07 -1.89
N PRO A 334 20.50 -17.29 -2.30
CA PRO A 334 21.84 -17.77 -2.02
C PRO A 334 22.90 -16.91 -2.72
N GLY A 335 24.00 -16.66 -2.02
CA GLY A 335 25.06 -15.74 -2.46
C GLY A 335 24.80 -14.26 -2.15
N ARG A 336 23.63 -13.90 -1.60
CA ARG A 336 23.38 -12.55 -1.06
C ARG A 336 23.52 -12.54 0.46
N PRO A 337 24.22 -11.54 1.04
CA PRO A 337 24.39 -11.45 2.50
C PRO A 337 23.14 -10.94 3.23
N GLN A 338 22.25 -10.23 2.54
CA GLN A 338 21.02 -9.67 3.09
C GLN A 338 19.82 -10.29 2.38
N THR A 339 18.75 -10.52 3.15
CA THR A 339 17.44 -10.88 2.61
C THR A 339 16.85 -9.72 1.80
N ILE A 340 15.86 -10.05 0.97
CA ILE A 340 15.14 -9.09 0.11
C ILE A 340 13.63 -9.24 0.31
N CYS A 341 12.87 -8.35 -0.33
CA CYS A 341 11.40 -8.36 -0.36
C CYS A 341 10.79 -8.18 1.05
N PRO A 342 10.79 -6.94 1.58
CA PRO A 342 10.21 -6.64 2.89
C PRO A 342 8.68 -6.79 2.87
N THR A 343 8.11 -7.21 4.00
CA THR A 343 6.64 -7.17 4.21
C THR A 343 6.20 -5.93 5.01
N SER A 344 7.16 -5.16 5.54
CA SER A 344 6.88 -4.08 6.50
C SER A 344 5.98 -2.98 5.93
N GLY A 345 6.14 -2.65 4.64
CA GLY A 345 5.26 -1.71 3.93
C GLY A 345 3.83 -2.20 3.84
N VAL A 346 3.62 -3.45 3.41
CA VAL A 346 2.27 -4.01 3.22
C VAL A 346 1.57 -4.24 4.56
N ILE A 347 2.24 -4.84 5.55
CA ILE A 347 1.63 -5.12 6.86
C ILE A 347 1.45 -3.85 7.69
N GLY A 348 2.40 -2.91 7.64
CA GLY A 348 2.24 -1.60 8.27
C GLY A 348 0.99 -0.86 7.75
N ASN A 349 0.77 -0.88 6.43
CA ASN A 349 -0.42 -0.27 5.84
C ASN A 349 -1.70 -1.03 6.18
N LEU A 350 -1.66 -2.37 6.23
CA LEU A 350 -2.81 -3.15 6.70
C LEU A 350 -3.25 -2.67 8.09
N ILE A 351 -2.33 -2.60 9.06
CA ILE A 351 -2.65 -2.14 10.42
C ILE A 351 -3.14 -0.70 10.44
N GLN A 352 -2.50 0.19 9.67
CA GLN A 352 -2.93 1.58 9.51
C GLN A 352 -4.38 1.69 9.04
N GLN A 353 -4.78 0.89 8.04
CA GLN A 353 -6.14 0.90 7.52
C GLN A 353 -7.14 0.14 8.41
N LEU A 354 -6.69 -0.83 9.22
CA LEU A 354 -7.51 -1.41 10.30
C LEU A 354 -7.87 -0.35 11.35
N LEU A 355 -6.90 0.47 11.75
CA LEU A 355 -7.13 1.61 12.66
C LEU A 355 -8.10 2.62 12.05
N ASN A 356 -7.90 3.00 10.78
CA ASN A 356 -8.79 3.91 10.05
C ASN A 356 -10.24 3.37 9.98
N ALA A 357 -10.42 2.11 9.60
CA ALA A 357 -11.72 1.46 9.54
C ALA A 357 -12.41 1.43 10.92
N GLN A 358 -11.68 1.10 11.98
CA GLN A 358 -12.23 1.07 13.33
C GLN A 358 -12.53 2.48 13.86
N TRP A 359 -11.70 3.47 13.55
CA TRP A 359 -11.93 4.86 13.88
C TRP A 359 -13.21 5.40 13.25
N ALA A 360 -13.44 5.12 11.97
CA ALA A 360 -14.68 5.53 11.29
C ALA A 360 -15.92 4.94 11.98
N GLU A 361 -15.87 3.66 12.37
CA GLU A 361 -16.96 3.01 13.09
C GLU A 361 -17.20 3.64 14.48
N GLU A 362 -16.14 3.95 15.23
CA GLU A 362 -16.26 4.57 16.56
C GLU A 362 -16.72 6.04 16.49
N MET A 363 -16.32 6.79 15.45
CA MET A 363 -16.87 8.13 15.17
C MET A 363 -18.38 8.07 14.97
N ILE A 364 -18.86 7.17 14.12
CA ILE A 364 -20.30 7.01 13.82
C ILE A 364 -21.08 6.59 15.06
N LYS A 365 -20.56 5.64 15.86
CA LYS A 365 -21.16 5.29 17.17
C LYS A 365 -21.21 6.48 18.13
N GLY A 366 -20.24 7.38 18.04
CA GLY A 366 -20.20 8.65 18.77
C GLY A 366 -21.14 9.73 18.23
N GLY A 367 -21.93 9.44 17.19
CA GLY A 367 -22.86 10.40 16.57
C GLY A 367 -22.20 11.35 15.58
N ALA A 368 -20.97 11.06 15.14
CA ALA A 368 -20.19 11.88 14.22
C ALA A 368 -19.85 11.11 12.94
N ILE A 369 -20.35 11.57 11.79
CA ILE A 369 -20.02 10.95 10.49
C ILE A 369 -18.72 11.60 9.97
N PRO A 370 -17.61 10.85 9.85
CA PRO A 370 -16.34 11.37 9.34
C PRO A 370 -16.42 11.65 7.83
N THR A 371 -15.57 12.55 7.34
CA THR A 371 -15.49 12.87 5.91
C THR A 371 -14.40 12.04 5.25
N PHE A 372 -14.77 11.31 4.20
CA PHE A 372 -13.84 10.52 3.38
C PHE A 372 -13.76 11.09 1.97
N MET A 373 -12.64 10.82 1.29
CA MET A 373 -12.42 11.24 -0.08
C MET A 373 -12.78 10.13 -1.06
N ARG A 374 -13.59 10.45 -2.07
CA ARG A 374 -13.79 9.56 -3.21
C ARG A 374 -12.60 9.68 -4.16
N GLY A 375 -12.19 8.56 -4.76
CA GLY A 375 -11.07 8.57 -5.69
C GLY A 375 -11.36 9.44 -6.91
N ILE A 376 -10.47 10.40 -7.21
CA ILE A 376 -10.62 11.30 -8.37
C ILE A 376 -10.51 10.58 -9.72
N TYR A 377 -9.96 9.36 -9.72
CA TYR A 377 -9.94 8.48 -10.88
C TYR A 377 -11.34 7.92 -11.20
N GLN A 378 -12.29 7.99 -10.26
CA GLN A 378 -13.67 7.57 -10.46
C GLN A 378 -14.49 8.72 -11.06
N ALA A 379 -15.39 8.39 -11.98
CA ALA A 379 -16.33 9.36 -12.52
C ALA A 379 -17.18 9.99 -11.39
N GLY A 380 -17.19 11.32 -11.31
CA GLY A 380 -17.86 12.06 -10.23
C GLY A 380 -17.04 12.18 -8.94
N GLY A 381 -15.80 11.69 -8.91
CA GLY A 381 -14.95 11.70 -7.71
C GLY A 381 -14.55 13.11 -7.28
N ARG A 382 -14.21 13.98 -8.24
CA ARG A 382 -13.86 15.39 -7.96
C ARG A 382 -15.07 16.16 -7.43
N GLU A 383 -16.19 16.04 -8.12
CA GLU A 383 -17.45 16.70 -7.78
C GLU A 383 -17.93 16.31 -6.38
N TYR A 384 -17.80 15.02 -6.03
CA TYR A 384 -18.08 14.56 -4.67
C TYR A 384 -17.17 15.23 -3.64
N ASN A 385 -15.86 15.23 -3.85
CA ASN A 385 -14.90 15.81 -2.90
C ASN A 385 -15.10 17.33 -2.74
N ASP A 386 -15.40 18.02 -3.83
CA ASP A 386 -15.71 19.46 -3.81
C ASP A 386 -17.01 19.72 -3.02
N ALA A 387 -18.05 18.89 -3.22
CA ALA A 387 -19.30 18.97 -2.48
C ALA A 387 -19.16 18.67 -0.98
N MET A 388 -18.23 17.78 -0.61
CA MET A 388 -17.96 17.44 0.80
C MET A 388 -17.03 18.43 1.50
N THR A 389 -16.35 19.32 0.77
CA THR A 389 -15.40 20.28 1.34
C THR A 389 -16.06 21.21 2.38
N PRO A 390 -17.23 21.85 2.12
CA PRO A 390 -17.90 22.67 3.14
C PRO A 390 -18.30 21.87 4.38
N VAL A 391 -18.76 20.62 4.21
CA VAL A 391 -19.14 19.73 5.31
C VAL A 391 -17.92 19.42 6.19
N TYR A 392 -16.80 19.10 5.56
CA TYR A 392 -15.53 18.90 6.26
C TYR A 392 -15.06 20.15 7.00
N GLN A 393 -15.14 21.32 6.37
CA GLN A 393 -14.73 22.60 6.98
C GLN A 393 -15.58 22.95 8.21
N GLU A 394 -16.88 22.65 8.18
CA GLU A 394 -17.79 22.86 9.31
C GLU A 394 -17.50 21.91 10.48
N ARG A 395 -17.24 20.62 10.20
CA ARG A 395 -17.09 19.57 11.22
C ARG A 395 -15.66 19.44 11.75
N GLY A 396 -14.68 19.60 10.88
CA GLY A 396 -13.25 19.36 11.15
C GLY A 396 -12.81 17.90 11.08
N TYR A 397 -13.67 16.98 10.65
CA TYR A 397 -13.38 15.54 10.55
C TYR A 397 -14.16 14.84 9.45
#